data_AF-A0A2A3IV13-F1
#
_entry.id   AF-A0A2A3IV13-F1
#
_cell.length_a   1.000
_cell.length_b   1.000
_cell.length_c   1.000
_cell.angle_alpha   90.00
_cell.angle_beta   90.00
_cell.angle_gamma   90.00
#
_symmetry.space_group_name_H-M   'P 1'
#
loop_
_entity.id
_entity.type
_entity.pdbx_description
1 polymer ?
#
loop_
_entity_poly.entity_id
_entity_poly.type
_entity_poly.pdbx_seq_one_letter_code
_entity_poly.pdbx_strand_id
1 'polypeptide(L)'
;MSRTRWQRPLVLAVASVALATGTACAAQAAPGVTTGISQMAPADPSHCGHGGEGGKGGEGGKGGEPGRPGEPGEPGRLGCFKFDDLPDKPKSELTGVDKIRIVLTVESGQAKKADVAKKYKISEKEFDTWDKQFRDGDWVALMGLNSLFGS
;
A
#
# COMPACT_ATOMS: atom_id res chain seq x y z
N MET A 1 -4.78 40.64 43.50
CA MET A 1 -3.50 40.14 44.03
C MET A 1 -3.75 38.77 44.65
N SER A 2 -3.23 37.68 44.06
CA SER A 2 -3.25 36.35 44.67
C SER A 2 -1.83 35.80 44.71
N ARG A 3 -1.48 35.23 45.87
CA ARG A 3 -0.15 34.90 46.34
C ARG A 3 0.16 33.42 46.07
N THR A 4 1.29 33.17 45.41
CA THR A 4 2.35 32.19 45.77
C THR A 4 1.97 30.74 46.11
N ARG A 5 2.50 29.76 45.37
CA ARG A 5 3.58 28.83 45.82
C ARG A 5 3.59 27.46 45.09
N TRP A 6 4.80 27.12 44.63
CA TRP A 6 5.49 25.83 44.75
C TRP A 6 5.34 24.77 43.65
N GLN A 7 6.43 24.69 42.88
CA GLN A 7 6.98 23.54 42.17
C GLN A 7 6.90 22.24 42.96
N ARG A 8 6.50 21.16 42.28
CA ARG A 8 7.07 19.81 42.47
C ARG A 8 7.10 19.05 41.14
N PRO A 9 8.25 18.46 40.75
CA PRO A 9 8.34 17.60 39.58
C PRO A 9 7.79 16.21 39.93
N LEU A 10 6.85 15.71 39.11
CA LEU A 10 6.38 14.33 39.18
C LEU A 10 7.42 13.44 38.47
N VAL A 11 8.13 12.63 39.25
CA VAL A 11 9.02 11.58 38.75
C VAL A 11 8.16 10.49 38.10
N LEU A 12 8.23 10.37 36.78
CA LEU A 12 7.60 9.29 36.02
C LEU A 12 8.47 8.03 36.15
N ALA A 13 8.01 7.06 36.94
CA ALA A 13 8.58 5.72 36.94
C ALA A 13 8.08 4.96 35.70
N VAL A 14 8.96 4.74 34.73
CA VAL A 14 8.68 3.91 33.55
C VAL A 14 9.01 2.46 33.92
N ALA A 15 7.99 1.63 34.12
CA ALA A 15 8.17 0.18 34.21
C ALA A 15 8.24 -0.39 32.78
N SER A 16 9.40 -0.90 32.38
CA SER A 16 9.60 -1.58 31.10
C SER A 16 8.94 -2.95 31.12
N VAL A 17 7.97 -3.18 30.23
CA VAL A 17 7.45 -4.53 29.95
C VAL A 17 8.31 -5.14 28.86
N ALA A 18 9.10 -6.16 29.20
CA ALA A 18 9.79 -6.99 28.23
C ALA A 18 8.81 -8.06 27.70
N LEU A 19 8.27 -7.85 26.50
CA LEU A 19 7.61 -8.92 25.74
C LEU A 19 8.65 -9.55 24.80
N ALA A 20 9.40 -10.50 25.33
CA ALA A 20 10.17 -11.44 24.51
C ALA A 20 9.30 -12.68 24.26
N THR A 21 8.43 -12.60 23.26
CA THR A 21 7.83 -13.78 22.62
C THR A 21 8.11 -13.69 21.14
N GLY A 22 9.25 -14.25 20.74
CA GLY A 22 9.57 -14.48 19.35
C GLY A 22 8.59 -15.49 18.77
N THR A 23 7.67 -15.02 17.93
CA THR A 23 6.92 -15.90 17.04
C THR A 23 7.88 -16.35 15.95
N ALA A 24 8.56 -17.47 16.16
CA ALA A 24 9.08 -18.23 15.04
C ALA A 24 7.86 -18.67 14.21
N CYS A 25 7.72 -18.13 13.00
CA CYS A 25 6.76 -18.64 12.02
C CYS A 25 7.15 -20.07 11.67
N ALA A 26 6.59 -21.04 12.38
CA ALA A 26 6.54 -22.41 11.91
C ALA A 26 5.59 -22.43 10.70
N ALA A 27 6.15 -22.60 9.51
CA ALA A 27 5.39 -22.98 8.33
C ALA A 27 4.81 -24.37 8.58
N GLN A 28 3.58 -24.41 9.07
CA GLN A 28 2.79 -25.63 9.18
C GLN A 28 2.21 -25.93 7.80
N ALA A 29 2.96 -26.66 6.99
CA ALA A 29 2.38 -27.34 5.84
C ALA A 29 1.48 -28.47 6.37
N ALA A 30 0.18 -28.22 6.49
CA ALA A 30 -0.80 -29.25 6.74
C ALA A 30 -1.02 -30.06 5.44
N PRO A 31 -0.88 -31.39 5.43
CA PRO A 31 -1.31 -32.21 4.32
C PRO A 31 -2.81 -32.47 4.41
N GLY A 32 -3.53 -32.11 3.35
CA GLY A 32 -4.78 -32.77 2.95
C GLY A 32 -6.06 -32.31 3.65
N VAL A 33 -6.76 -31.38 3.02
CA VAL A 33 -8.23 -31.48 2.90
C VAL A 33 -8.59 -31.21 1.45
N THR A 34 -8.91 -32.28 0.73
CA THR A 34 -9.63 -32.24 -0.54
C THR A 34 -10.97 -31.56 -0.29
N THR A 35 -11.17 -30.37 -0.84
CA THR A 35 -12.51 -29.84 -1.09
C THR A 35 -12.50 -29.31 -2.51
N GLY A 36 -13.00 -30.15 -3.41
CA GLY A 36 -13.23 -29.75 -4.78
C GLY A 36 -14.29 -28.66 -4.83
N ILE A 37 -13.92 -27.51 -5.36
CA ILE A 37 -14.69 -26.81 -6.39
C ILE A 37 -13.63 -26.21 -7.33
N SER A 38 -13.13 -26.98 -8.31
CA SER A 38 -12.50 -26.40 -9.49
C SER A 38 -13.58 -25.77 -10.35
N GLN A 39 -14.12 -24.64 -9.91
CA GLN A 39 -14.67 -23.66 -10.83
C GLN A 39 -13.49 -22.76 -11.24
N MET A 40 -12.70 -23.26 -12.18
CA MET A 40 -12.05 -22.36 -13.13
C MET A 40 -13.20 -21.68 -13.85
N ALA A 41 -13.61 -20.52 -13.34
CA ALA A 41 -14.27 -19.55 -14.18
C ALA A 41 -13.35 -19.37 -15.41
N PRO A 42 -13.89 -19.41 -16.64
CA PRO A 42 -13.07 -19.15 -17.81
C PRO A 42 -12.35 -17.81 -17.58
N ALA A 43 -11.03 -17.83 -17.67
CA ALA A 43 -10.23 -16.62 -17.70
C ALA A 43 -10.78 -15.75 -18.82
N ASP A 44 -11.47 -14.68 -18.43
CA ASP A 44 -11.77 -13.56 -19.30
C ASP A 44 -10.44 -13.12 -19.96
N PRO A 45 -10.39 -12.78 -21.27
CA PRO A 45 -9.13 -12.39 -21.94
C PRO A 45 -8.46 -11.15 -21.32
N SER A 46 -9.12 -10.49 -20.38
CA SER A 46 -8.68 -9.30 -19.65
C SER A 46 -7.81 -9.61 -18.42
N HIS A 47 -6.82 -10.52 -18.52
CA HIS A 47 -5.89 -10.75 -17.41
C HIS A 47 -5.03 -9.50 -17.12
N CYS A 48 -5.49 -8.72 -16.14
CA CYS A 48 -4.91 -7.46 -15.70
C CYS A 48 -3.88 -7.65 -14.59
N GLY A 49 -2.62 -7.39 -14.92
CA GLY A 49 -1.53 -7.58 -13.96
C GLY A 49 -1.23 -9.07 -13.76
N HIS A 50 0.03 -9.38 -13.51
CA HIS A 50 0.47 -10.72 -13.14
C HIS A 50 1.22 -10.61 -11.83
N GLY A 51 0.95 -11.55 -10.91
CA GLY A 51 1.82 -11.75 -9.77
C GLY A 51 3.23 -12.02 -10.27
N GLY A 52 4.22 -11.42 -9.62
CA GLY A 52 5.62 -11.66 -9.97
C GLY A 52 6.03 -13.07 -9.57
N GLU A 53 7.13 -13.56 -10.15
CA GLU A 53 7.64 -14.88 -9.82
C GLU A 53 8.18 -14.91 -8.38
N GLY A 54 7.93 -16.02 -7.69
CA GLY A 54 8.49 -16.25 -6.37
C GLY A 54 10.02 -16.32 -6.39
N GLY A 55 10.66 -15.83 -5.33
CA GLY A 55 12.12 -15.86 -5.18
C GLY A 55 12.69 -17.28 -5.11
N LYS A 56 13.99 -17.41 -5.40
CA LYS A 56 14.72 -18.68 -5.27
C LYS A 56 15.19 -18.88 -3.84
N GLY A 57 15.04 -20.10 -3.31
CA GLY A 57 15.56 -20.47 -2.00
C GLY A 57 17.09 -20.38 -1.93
N GLY A 58 17.61 -20.02 -0.75
CA GLY A 58 19.04 -19.92 -0.50
C GLY A 58 19.74 -21.27 -0.37
N GLU A 59 21.07 -21.25 -0.42
CA GLU A 59 21.90 -22.45 -0.24
C GLU A 59 22.24 -22.68 1.24
N GLY A 60 22.19 -23.94 1.69
CA GLY A 60 22.62 -24.32 3.03
C GLY A 60 24.14 -24.22 3.20
N GLY A 61 24.58 -23.79 4.39
CA GLY A 61 26.01 -23.68 4.71
C GLY A 61 26.70 -25.04 4.91
N LYS A 62 28.02 -25.07 4.80
CA LYS A 62 28.85 -26.28 4.99
C LYS A 62 29.87 -26.05 6.11
N GLY A 63 30.14 -27.09 6.91
CA GLY A 63 31.27 -27.09 7.85
C GLY A 63 31.18 -26.05 8.99
N GLY A 64 29.98 -25.67 9.42
CA GLY A 64 29.77 -24.65 10.47
C GLY A 64 29.67 -23.23 9.93
N GLU A 65 29.85 -23.00 8.64
CA GLU A 65 29.58 -21.70 8.02
C GLU A 65 28.07 -21.51 7.79
N PRO A 66 27.54 -20.28 7.96
CA PRO A 66 26.17 -19.95 7.57
C PRO A 66 25.94 -20.13 6.06
N GLY A 67 24.69 -20.47 5.70
CA GLY A 67 24.26 -20.54 4.30
C GLY A 67 24.14 -19.17 3.62
N ARG A 68 23.90 -19.18 2.31
CA ARG A 68 23.62 -17.96 1.53
C ARG A 68 22.11 -17.71 1.50
N PRO A 69 21.65 -16.47 1.74
CA PRO A 69 20.25 -16.12 1.56
C PRO A 69 19.82 -16.31 0.11
N GLY A 70 18.54 -16.59 -0.09
CA GLY A 70 17.94 -16.72 -1.42
C GLY A 70 17.81 -15.39 -2.15
N GLU A 71 17.43 -15.46 -3.42
CA GLU A 71 17.12 -14.26 -4.21
C GLU A 71 15.65 -13.86 -3.99
N PRO A 72 15.35 -12.57 -3.80
CA PRO A 72 13.97 -12.10 -3.78
C PRO A 72 13.30 -12.37 -5.13
N GLY A 73 11.98 -12.55 -5.09
CA GLY A 73 11.17 -12.72 -6.30
C GLY A 73 11.05 -11.44 -7.12
N GLU A 74 10.53 -11.58 -8.33
CA GLU A 74 10.18 -10.42 -9.14
C GLU A 74 8.91 -9.75 -8.58
N PRO A 75 8.82 -8.42 -8.60
CA PRO A 75 7.58 -7.74 -8.26
C PRO A 75 6.51 -8.03 -9.31
N GLY A 76 5.25 -8.11 -8.87
CA GLY A 76 4.12 -8.20 -9.79
C GLY A 76 3.95 -6.92 -10.62
N ARG A 77 3.30 -7.05 -11.76
CA ARG A 77 2.90 -5.89 -12.58
C ARG A 77 1.61 -5.31 -12.04
N LEU A 78 1.59 -3.98 -11.84
CA LEU A 78 0.38 -3.22 -11.50
C LEU A 78 -0.69 -3.45 -12.59
N GLY A 79 -1.95 -3.55 -12.18
CA GLY A 79 -3.09 -3.99 -13.00
C GLY A 79 -3.38 -3.16 -14.27
N CYS A 80 -4.47 -3.47 -14.98
CA CYS A 80 -4.91 -2.73 -16.17
C CYS A 80 -5.41 -1.34 -15.78
N PHE A 81 -4.50 -0.39 -15.68
CA PHE A 81 -4.85 1.01 -15.53
C PHE A 81 -4.58 1.70 -16.85
N LYS A 82 -5.44 1.56 -17.87
CA LYS A 82 -5.25 2.32 -19.11
C LYS A 82 -5.75 3.75 -18.91
N PHE A 83 -5.08 4.71 -19.54
CA PHE A 83 -5.53 6.10 -19.54
C PHE A 83 -6.96 6.25 -20.07
N ASP A 84 -7.34 5.46 -21.07
CA ASP A 84 -8.68 5.48 -21.68
C ASP A 84 -9.78 4.89 -20.76
N ASP A 85 -9.41 4.08 -19.76
CA ASP A 85 -10.35 3.50 -18.78
C ASP A 85 -10.58 4.44 -17.57
N LEU A 86 -9.96 5.62 -17.58
CA LEU A 86 -10.14 6.62 -16.54
C LEU A 86 -11.51 7.30 -16.65
N PRO A 87 -12.13 7.69 -15.52
CA PRO A 87 -13.45 8.30 -15.51
C PRO A 87 -13.56 9.52 -16.44
N ASP A 88 -14.63 9.59 -17.23
CA ASP A 88 -14.92 10.70 -18.16
C ASP A 88 -15.67 11.88 -17.53
N LYS A 89 -15.84 11.85 -16.20
CA LYS A 89 -16.48 12.92 -15.43
C LYS A 89 -15.49 14.03 -15.06
N PRO A 90 -15.95 15.27 -14.88
CA PRO A 90 -15.08 16.39 -14.52
C PRO A 90 -14.51 16.24 -13.10
N LYS A 91 -13.46 17.02 -12.81
CA LYS A 91 -12.78 17.07 -11.49
C LYS A 91 -13.75 17.16 -10.31
N SER A 92 -14.77 18.00 -10.41
CA SER A 92 -15.75 18.25 -9.34
C SER A 92 -16.56 17.02 -8.94
N GLU A 93 -16.62 16.01 -9.81
CA GLU A 93 -17.38 14.77 -9.61
C GLU A 93 -16.46 13.56 -9.36
N LEU A 94 -15.14 13.76 -9.35
CA LEU A 94 -14.18 12.72 -8.99
C LEU A 94 -14.34 12.37 -7.51
N THR A 95 -14.61 11.10 -7.25
CA THR A 95 -14.56 10.52 -5.91
C THR A 95 -13.11 10.28 -5.49
N GLY A 96 -12.90 10.01 -4.20
CA GLY A 96 -11.60 9.57 -3.71
C GLY A 96 -11.04 8.34 -4.44
N VAL A 97 -11.92 7.37 -4.74
CA VAL A 97 -11.54 6.15 -5.49
C VAL A 97 -11.10 6.48 -6.91
N ASP A 98 -11.75 7.45 -7.56
CA ASP A 98 -11.35 7.91 -8.89
C ASP A 98 -9.94 8.52 -8.86
N LYS A 99 -9.64 9.36 -7.86
CA LYS A 99 -8.31 9.94 -7.69
C LYS A 99 -7.24 8.86 -7.47
N ILE A 100 -7.55 7.84 -6.66
CA ILE A 100 -6.65 6.69 -6.46
C ILE A 100 -6.37 5.98 -7.79
N ARG A 101 -7.41 5.70 -8.58
CA ARG A 101 -7.25 5.06 -9.91
C ARG A 101 -6.40 5.92 -10.84
N ILE A 102 -6.60 7.23 -10.83
CA ILE A 102 -5.82 8.19 -11.62
C ILE A 102 -4.34 8.18 -11.23
N VAL A 103 -4.03 8.22 -9.92
CA VAL A 103 -2.64 8.13 -9.42
C VAL A 103 -2.00 6.82 -9.84
N LEU A 104 -2.66 5.68 -9.62
CA LEU A 104 -2.16 4.36 -10.01
C LEU A 104 -1.90 4.23 -11.52
N THR A 105 -2.71 4.87 -12.35
CA THR A 105 -2.52 4.90 -13.81
C THR A 105 -1.22 5.61 -14.21
N VAL A 106 -0.87 6.70 -13.52
CA VAL A 106 0.38 7.43 -13.78
C VAL A 106 1.58 6.68 -13.18
N GLU A 107 1.47 6.18 -11.94
CA GLU A 107 2.56 5.44 -11.28
C GLU A 107 2.91 4.13 -11.98
N SER A 108 1.94 3.47 -12.60
CA SER A 108 2.16 2.29 -13.45
C SER A 108 2.71 2.61 -14.84
N GLY A 109 2.97 3.89 -15.14
CA GLY A 109 3.49 4.36 -16.43
C GLY A 109 2.48 4.27 -17.59
N GLN A 110 1.21 3.99 -17.30
CA GLN A 110 0.16 3.84 -18.30
C GLN A 110 -0.45 5.18 -18.74
N ALA A 111 -0.15 6.26 -18.02
CA ALA A 111 -0.49 7.62 -18.39
C ALA A 111 0.62 8.59 -18.02
N LYS A 112 0.80 9.66 -18.81
CA LYS A 112 1.66 10.77 -18.41
C LYS A 112 0.88 11.71 -17.50
N LYS A 113 1.57 12.28 -16.50
CA LYS A 113 1.00 13.29 -15.60
C LYS A 113 0.36 14.47 -16.36
N ALA A 114 1.01 14.95 -17.42
CA ALA A 114 0.50 16.05 -18.23
C ALA A 114 -0.84 15.73 -18.93
N ASP A 115 -1.03 14.47 -19.38
CA ASP A 115 -2.26 14.04 -20.05
C ASP A 115 -3.42 13.98 -19.06
N VAL A 116 -3.16 13.48 -17.84
CA VAL A 116 -4.12 13.48 -16.73
C VAL A 116 -4.48 14.90 -16.31
N ALA A 117 -3.47 15.77 -16.13
CA ALA A 117 -3.67 17.16 -15.76
C ALA A 117 -4.59 17.88 -16.76
N LYS A 118 -4.38 17.62 -18.06
CA LYS A 118 -5.22 18.13 -19.14
C LYS A 118 -6.63 17.56 -19.09
N LYS A 119 -6.80 16.23 -18.97
CA LYS A 119 -8.13 15.56 -18.96
C LYS A 119 -9.02 16.12 -17.86
N TYR A 120 -8.48 16.28 -16.65
CA TYR A 120 -9.25 16.73 -15.49
C TYR A 120 -9.17 18.24 -15.22
N LYS A 121 -8.48 19.00 -16.07
CA LYS A 121 -8.29 20.46 -15.90
C LYS A 121 -7.73 20.80 -14.52
N ILE A 122 -6.77 20.01 -14.04
CA ILE A 122 -6.02 20.24 -12.81
C ILE A 122 -4.60 20.69 -13.14
N SER A 123 -3.92 21.32 -12.18
CA SER A 123 -2.49 21.58 -12.33
C SER A 123 -1.68 20.31 -12.04
N GLU A 124 -0.47 20.20 -12.59
CA GLU A 124 0.43 19.10 -12.24
C GLU A 124 0.78 19.08 -10.74
N LYS A 125 0.85 20.25 -10.09
CA LYS A 125 1.07 20.36 -8.63
C LYS A 125 -0.09 19.78 -7.82
N GLU A 126 -1.31 19.94 -8.33
CA GLU A 126 -2.48 19.34 -7.70
C GLU A 126 -2.45 17.83 -7.82
N PHE A 127 -2.06 17.29 -8.98
CA PHE A 127 -1.80 15.86 -9.11
C PHE A 127 -0.68 15.40 -8.15
N ASP A 128 0.43 16.15 -8.06
CA ASP A 128 1.54 15.82 -7.15
C ASP A 128 1.09 15.79 -5.67
N THR A 129 0.04 16.54 -5.32
CA THR A 129 -0.59 16.48 -3.99
C THR A 129 -1.33 15.16 -3.79
N TRP A 130 -2.10 14.71 -4.79
CA TRP A 130 -2.79 13.43 -4.75
C TRP A 130 -1.82 12.25 -4.70
N ASP A 131 -0.74 12.30 -5.49
CA ASP A 131 0.34 11.31 -5.50
C ASP A 131 1.02 11.20 -4.13
N LYS A 132 1.35 12.35 -3.53
CA LYS A 132 1.91 12.40 -2.17
C LYS A 132 0.96 11.79 -1.13
N GLN A 133 -0.31 12.18 -1.14
CA GLN A 133 -1.30 11.64 -0.20
C GLN A 133 -1.47 10.12 -0.35
N PHE A 134 -1.44 9.62 -1.60
CA PHE A 134 -1.47 8.19 -1.88
C PHE A 134 -0.26 7.46 -1.27
N ARG A 135 0.96 7.98 -1.50
CA ARG A 135 2.21 7.38 -1.00
C ARG A 135 2.37 7.46 0.52
N ASP A 136 1.93 8.57 1.12
CA ASP A 136 2.00 8.80 2.57
C ASP A 136 0.89 8.04 3.32
N GLY A 137 -0.07 7.43 2.60
CA GLY A 137 -1.23 6.76 3.21
C GLY A 137 -2.25 7.72 3.81
N ASP A 138 -2.24 8.99 3.41
CA ASP A 138 -3.22 10.01 3.81
C ASP A 138 -4.52 9.84 2.99
N TRP A 139 -5.18 8.70 3.21
CA TRP A 139 -6.41 8.33 2.52
C TRP A 139 -7.54 9.30 2.83
N VAL A 140 -7.55 9.90 4.04
CA VAL A 140 -8.61 10.83 4.47
C VAL A 140 -8.54 12.10 3.63
N ALA A 141 -7.35 12.69 3.46
CA ALA A 141 -7.20 13.88 2.63
C ALA A 141 -7.38 13.57 1.14
N LEU A 142 -6.87 12.43 0.65
CA LEU A 142 -7.04 12.02 -0.74
C LEU A 142 -8.53 11.84 -1.11
N MET A 143 -9.26 11.15 -0.24
CA MET A 143 -10.69 10.90 -0.42
C MET A 143 -11.58 12.10 -0.08
N GLY A 144 -11.01 13.19 0.46
CA GLY A 144 -11.77 14.38 0.84
C GLY A 144 -12.69 14.17 2.04
N LEU A 145 -12.36 13.21 2.91
CA LEU A 145 -13.17 12.88 4.08
C LEU A 145 -12.89 13.80 5.28
N ASN A 146 -11.97 14.76 5.15
CA ASN A 146 -11.62 15.72 6.21
C ASN A 146 -12.84 16.50 6.74
N SER A 147 -13.85 16.73 5.91
CA SER A 147 -15.11 17.39 6.32
C SER A 147 -16.02 16.50 7.17
N LEU A 148 -15.85 15.18 7.12
CA LEU A 148 -16.67 14.22 7.88
C LEU A 148 -16.11 13.96 9.29
N PHE A 149 -14.82 14.19 9.51
CA PHE A 149 -14.16 13.88 10.78
C PHE A 149 -13.94 15.08 11.70
N GLY A 150 -14.31 16.29 11.27
CA GLY A 150 -14.19 17.51 12.08
C GLY A 150 -12.74 17.97 12.24
N SER A 151 -12.50 19.26 12.06
CA SER A 151 -11.27 19.92 12.50
C SER A 151 -11.39 20.39 13.94
#